data_AF-A0A3G9EPZ1-F1
#
_entry.id   AF-A0A3G9EPZ1-F1
#
_cell.length_a   1.000
_cell.length_b   1.000
_cell.length_c   1.000
_cell.angle_alpha   90.00
_cell.angle_beta   90.00
_cell.angle_gamma   90.00
#
_symmetry.space_group_name_H-M   'P 1'
#
loop_
_entity.id
_entity.type
_entity.pdbx_description
1 polymer ?
#
loop_
_entity_poly.entity_id
_entity_poly.type
_entity_poly.pdbx_seq_one_letter_code
_entity_poly.pdbx_strand_id
1 'polypeptide(L)' 'MKRVQINELNFKGQNIYIGIDVHLKSWSVTILSEHSVLKKFSQDPQTEVLHKFLTCNYPGATYYSVYEAGF' A
#
# COMPACT_ATOMS: atom_id res chain seq x y z
N MET A 1 9.48 -26.89 -26.64
CA MET A 1 9.61 -26.34 -25.27
C MET A 1 8.48 -25.35 -25.02
N LYS A 2 7.59 -25.58 -24.04
CA LYS A 2 6.55 -24.60 -23.65
C LYS A 2 7.18 -23.58 -22.70
N ARG A 3 7.15 -22.29 -23.05
CA ARG A 3 7.44 -21.21 -22.10
C ARG A 3 6.26 -21.10 -21.12
N VAL A 4 6.49 -21.39 -19.85
CA VAL A 4 5.53 -21.04 -18.79
C VAL A 4 5.82 -19.59 -18.42
N GLN A 5 4.90 -18.69 -18.76
CA GLN A 5 4.98 -17.29 -18.36
C GLN A 5 4.30 -17.17 -17.00
N ILE A 6 5.08 -16.96 -15.95
CA ILE A 6 4.55 -16.72 -14.60
C ILE A 6 4.14 -15.25 -14.56
N ASN A 7 2.85 -14.97 -14.77
CA ASN A 7 2.29 -13.62 -14.77
C ASN A 7 1.79 -13.18 -13.37
N GLU A 8 2.13 -13.92 -12.32
CA GLU A 8 1.64 -13.61 -10.98
C GLU A 8 2.56 -12.58 -10.32
N LEU A 9 2.06 -11.35 -10.22
CA LEU A 9 2.72 -10.29 -9.47
C LEU A 9 2.75 -10.73 -8.00
N ASN A 10 3.94 -10.83 -7.40
CA ASN A 10 4.11 -11.29 -6.02
C ASN A 10 5.26 -10.51 -5.35
N PHE A 11 4.97 -9.92 -4.20
CA PHE A 11 5.88 -9.09 -3.41
C PHE A 11 6.34 -9.79 -2.12
N LYS A 12 6.22 -11.13 -2.04
CA LYS A 12 6.70 -11.90 -0.89
C LYS A 12 8.15 -11.57 -0.55
N GLY A 13 8.39 -11.27 0.72
CA GLY A 13 9.70 -10.86 1.23
C GLY A 13 10.02 -9.38 1.08
N GLN A 14 9.16 -8.59 0.43
CA GLN A 14 9.29 -7.14 0.36
C GLN A 14 8.44 -6.47 1.43
N ASN A 15 8.99 -5.39 1.99
CA ASN A 15 8.32 -4.54 2.94
C ASN A 15 7.65 -3.36 2.21
N ILE A 16 6.38 -3.12 2.51
CA ILE A 16 5.63 -1.95 2.07
C ILE A 16 5.30 -1.11 3.30
N TYR A 17 5.68 0.16 3.26
CA TYR A 17 5.44 1.12 4.33
C TYR A 17 4.28 2.04 3.93
N ILE A 18 3.36 2.27 4.85
CA ILE A 18 2.17 3.09 4.65
C ILE A 18 2.17 4.23 5.67
N GLY A 19 2.34 5.46 5.20
CA GLY A 19 2.06 6.66 5.99
C GLY A 19 0.61 7.08 5.79
N ILE A 20 -0.12 7.24 6.89
CA ILE A 20 -1.52 7.71 6.89
C ILE A 20 -1.58 8.99 7.70
N ASP A 21 -1.82 10.10 7.02
CA ASP A 21 -2.10 11.40 7.63
C ASP A 21 -3.62 11.64 7.58
N VAL A 22 -4.21 11.84 8.75
CA VAL A 22 -5.66 12.04 8.89
C VAL A 22 -5.97 13.51 9.03
N HIS A 23 -6.72 14.02 8.05
CA HIS A 23 -7.18 15.39 8.06
C HIS A 23 -8.68 15.46 7.79
N LEU A 24 -9.45 15.83 8.83
CA LEU A 24 -10.90 15.97 8.80
C LEU A 24 -11.62 14.71 8.30
N LYS A 25 -12.15 14.75 7.06
CA LYS A 25 -12.94 13.67 6.43
C LYS A 25 -12.15 12.90 5.37
N SER A 26 -10.83 13.01 5.35
CA SER A 26 -9.98 12.38 4.35
C SER A 26 -8.66 11.91 4.95
N TRP A 27 -8.10 10.87 4.35
CA TRP A 27 -6.73 10.44 4.59
C TRP A 27 -5.86 10.85 3.41
N SER A 28 -4.68 11.37 3.72
CA SER A 28 -3.55 11.42 2.79
C SER A 28 -2.70 10.18 3.04
N VAL A 29 -2.62 9.31 2.03
CA VAL A 29 -1.91 8.02 2.11
C VAL A 29 -0.66 8.08 1.25
N THR A 30 0.48 7.73 1.85
CA THR A 30 1.75 7.55 1.15
C THR A 30 2.18 6.09 1.26
N ILE A 31 2.40 5.44 0.11
CA ILE A 31 2.91 4.08 0.00
C ILE A 31 4.38 4.15 -0.40
N LEU A 32 5.24 3.48 0.37
CA LEU A 32 6.68 3.40 0.13
C LEU A 32 7.16 1.96 0.06
N SER A 33 8.20 1.73 -0.75
CA SER A 33 9.10 0.59 -0.63
C SER A 33 10.30 0.96 0.25
N GLU A 34 11.24 0.04 0.43
CA GLU A 34 12.50 0.32 1.12
C GLU A 34 13.34 1.43 0.46
N HIS A 35 13.13 1.71 -0.83
CA HIS A 35 14.01 2.58 -1.60
C HIS A 35 13.30 3.80 -2.21
N SER A 36 11.97 3.82 -2.27
CA SER A 36 11.24 4.86 -2.99
C SER A 36 9.78 4.99 -2.57
N VAL A 37 9.22 6.17 -2.84
CA VAL A 37 7.77 6.39 -2.82
C VAL A 37 7.17 5.70 -4.04
N LEU A 38 6.22 4.79 -3.80
CA LEU A 38 5.49 4.07 -4.84
C LEU A 38 4.24 4.83 -5.27
N LYS A 39 3.52 5.40 -4.30
CA LYS A 39 2.28 6.13 -4.58
C LYS A 39 1.94 7.12 -3.48
N LYS A 40 1.30 8.22 -3.86
CA LYS A 40 0.61 9.15 -2.96
C LYS A 40 -0.80 9.35 -3.47
N PHE A 41 -1.78 9.32 -2.58
CA PHE A 41 -3.17 9.57 -2.93
C PHE A 41 -3.97 9.98 -1.71
N SER A 42 -5.12 10.62 -1.96
CA SER A 42 -6.12 10.89 -0.93
C SER A 42 -7.29 9.93 -1.10
N GLN A 43 -7.88 9.51 0.01
CA GLN A 43 -9.10 8.72 0.02
C GLN A 43 -9.97 9.09 1.22
N ASP A 44 -11.24 8.72 1.17
CA ASP A 44 -12.08 8.73 2.36
C ASP A 44 -11.48 7.82 3.45
N PRO A 45 -11.80 8.06 4.74
CA PRO A 45 -11.24 7.32 5.87
C PRO A 45 -11.86 5.93 5.99
N GLN A 46 -11.66 5.10 4.97
CA GLN A 46 -12.24 3.76 4.82
C GLN A 46 -11.10 2.74 4.74
N THR A 47 -10.94 1.96 5.81
CA THR A 47 -9.89 0.96 5.97
C THR A 47 -9.95 -0.13 4.91
N GLU A 48 -11.15 -0.56 4.54
CA GLU A 48 -11.39 -1.66 3.60
C GLU A 48 -10.93 -1.29 2.19
N VAL A 49 -11.12 -0.03 1.80
CA VAL A 49 -10.69 0.50 0.50
C VAL A 49 -9.16 0.49 0.42
N LEU A 50 -8.49 0.96 1.47
CA LEU A 50 -7.02 0.94 1.55
C LEU A 50 -6.48 -0.48 1.54
N HIS A 51 -7.04 -1.37 2.35
CA HIS A 51 -6.63 -2.78 2.39
C HIS A 51 -6.77 -3.44 1.01
N LYS A 52 -7.92 -3.27 0.36
CA LYS A 52 -8.15 -3.82 -1.00
C LYS A 52 -7.14 -3.27 -1.99
N PHE A 53 -6.87 -1.96 -1.95
CA PHE A 53 -5.84 -1.34 -2.79
C PHE A 53 -4.48 -2.02 -2.57
N LEU A 54 -4.04 -2.16 -1.32
CA LEU A 54 -2.75 -2.76 -0.98
C LEU A 54 -2.66 -4.21 -1.50
N THR A 55 -3.62 -5.06 -1.16
CA THR A 55 -3.57 -6.48 -1.53
C THR A 55 -3.69 -6.72 -3.04
N CYS A 56 -4.37 -5.83 -3.78
CA CYS A 56 -4.48 -5.95 -5.24
C CYS A 56 -3.22 -5.46 -5.97
N ASN A 57 -2.52 -4.44 -5.44
CA ASN A 57 -1.36 -3.84 -6.11
C ASN A 57 -0.03 -4.44 -5.64
N TYR A 58 0.05 -4.87 -4.38
CA TYR A 58 1.26 -5.41 -3.75
C TYR A 58 1.04 -6.79 -3.10
N PRO A 59 0.41 -7.75 -3.80
CA PRO A 59 0.06 -9.05 -3.22
C PRO A 59 1.26 -9.76 -2.61
N GLY A 60 1.08 -10.33 -1.41
CA GLY A 60 2.12 -11.09 -0.71
C GLY A 60 3.17 -10.27 0.03
N ALA A 61 3.14 -8.93 -0.04
CA ALA A 61 4.05 -8.07 0.73
C ALA A 61 3.80 -8.16 2.24
N THR A 62 4.80 -7.75 3.02
CA THR A 62 4.65 -7.44 4.45
C THR A 62 4.38 -5.95 4.60
N TYR A 63 3.29 -5.59 5.29
CA TYR A 63 2.84 -4.22 5.40
C TYR A 63 3.13 -3.63 6.78
N TYR A 64 3.72 -2.44 6.81
CA TYR A 64 3.93 -1.65 8.02
C TYR A 64 3.22 -0.32 7.85
N SER A 65 2.33 0.03 8.77
CA SER A 65 1.61 1.30 8.69
C SER A 65 1.89 2.16 9.91
N VAL A 66 2.02 3.47 9.67
CA VAL A 66 2.08 4.49 10.71
C VAL A 66 0.93 5.45 10.48
N TYR A 67 0.23 5.75 11.56
CA TYR A 67 -0.91 6.64 11.59
C TYR A 67 -0.51 7.93 12.33
N GLU A 68 -0.64 9.08 11.67
CA GLU A 68 -0.44 10.37 12.28
C GLU A 68 -1.79 10.94 12.75
N ALA A 69 -1.95 11.00 14.07
CA ALA A 69 -3.09 11.64 14.72
C ALA A 69 -2.77 13.13 14.95
N GLY A 70 -3.01 13.98 13.96
CA GLY A 70 -2.97 15.43 14.11
C GLY A 70 -4.38 15.99 14.28
N PHE A 71 -4.66 16.65 15.40
CA PHE A 71 -5.94 17.34 15.64
C PHE A 71 -5.78 18.85 15.43
#